data_AF-A0A2A4TXS2-F1
#
_entry.id   AF-A0A2A4TXS2-F1
#
_cell.length_a   1.000
_cell.length_b   1.000
_cell.length_c   1.000
_cell.angle_alpha   90.00
_cell.angle_beta   90.00
_cell.angle_gamma   90.00
#
_symmetry.space_group_name_H-M   'P 1'
#
loop_
_entity.id
_entity.type
_entity.pdbx_description
1 polymer ?
#
loop_
_entity_poly.entity_id
_entity_poly.type
_entity_poly.pdbx_seq_one_letter_code
_entity_poly.pdbx_strand_id
1 'polypeptide(L)'
;MPDLTQEILYGDMNSVAKAIIAGADLNVKDRYGLTPLIETVVANKIDIAKMLLKQGAEVDREGFTGKTPLHWAVDHYNLAFCELFLQKGADPNSYAADGQPLLINAILRQQQDLIDLLVKYGGNLYFANNYITTKQVSHRFELLGKVDLADTNNKLIDIEYEGFYLEFTIGILRQSLIDFVASLAASQFKDLRVYLTKIIRILNKAAKLIAHKYMRSEEINKAEIMEELTEDLILIPVTYAGHAITFVKYGNVFVKCDRGVSHVVDTIVINKVGNPYLLTPEFLFDLLYKPQSDKYITQEIKQELQLTPLATLPTRSQLSGNCSWANTESSIPAMLFVLLFAGDTGNKAAVGKLKRRVMSFYRAWVEWDKARRFSYCLERFYAANALNKITQVQLLCSILVQRCNYSKPVELQRAKKIMPIVTMPKYQFILKSYIKMFCHTRLGKISKMGKNFAKVLRECGLDLDNLDLRYPLQLAAANGELLMIKYLLKELKLDLNIQDVNGNTALMYAAWHGHLEVVKYLVAKGARGDIVNQQNGDALAYAKQGGYGDVVVFLKNCDYSF
;
A
#
# COMPACT_ATOMS: atom_id res chain seq x y z
N MET A 1 30.99 4.38 -28.06
CA MET A 1 30.37 5.68 -27.70
C MET A 1 30.76 5.99 -26.27
N PRO A 2 31.10 7.24 -25.92
CA PRO A 2 31.35 7.60 -24.53
C PRO A 2 30.08 7.33 -23.71
N ASP A 3 30.26 6.68 -22.56
CA ASP A 3 29.17 6.40 -21.62
C ASP A 3 28.81 7.69 -20.89
N LEU A 4 27.73 8.34 -21.33
CA LEU A 4 27.24 9.60 -20.75
C LEU A 4 27.03 9.48 -19.23
N THR A 5 26.65 8.30 -18.73
CA THR A 5 26.46 8.06 -17.31
C THR A 5 27.77 8.13 -16.53
N GLN A 6 28.85 7.53 -17.05
CA GLN A 6 30.18 7.60 -16.41
C GLN A 6 30.69 9.04 -16.36
N GLU A 7 30.49 9.81 -17.43
CA GLU A 7 30.88 11.22 -17.47
C GLU A 7 30.09 12.07 -16.48
N ILE A 8 28.80 11.78 -16.29
CA ILE A 8 27.97 12.47 -15.28
C ILE A 8 28.45 12.13 -13.87
N LEU A 9 28.77 10.87 -13.58
CA LEU A 9 29.19 10.46 -12.23
C LEU A 9 30.59 10.96 -11.88
N TYR A 10 31.56 10.74 -12.76
CA TYR A 10 32.99 10.93 -12.45
C TYR A 10 33.67 12.06 -13.24
N GLY A 11 33.06 12.52 -14.33
CA GLY A 11 33.60 13.57 -15.19
C GLY A 11 33.23 14.99 -14.77
N ASP A 12 33.57 15.94 -15.64
CA ASP A 12 33.30 17.38 -15.50
C ASP A 12 32.30 17.87 -16.57
N MET A 13 31.94 19.15 -16.51
CA MET A 13 30.96 19.71 -17.45
C MET A 13 31.44 19.62 -18.91
N ASN A 14 32.75 19.71 -19.16
CA ASN A 14 33.31 19.65 -20.50
C ASN A 14 33.29 18.23 -21.06
N SER A 15 33.54 17.21 -20.23
CA SER A 15 33.51 15.81 -20.65
C SER A 15 32.08 15.38 -21.00
N VAL A 16 31.10 15.80 -20.21
CA VAL A 16 29.68 15.61 -20.54
C VAL A 16 29.30 16.36 -21.82
N ALA A 17 29.73 17.62 -21.99
CA ALA A 17 29.46 18.37 -23.21
C ALA A 17 30.02 17.69 -24.46
N LYS A 18 31.24 17.12 -24.39
CA LYS A 18 31.82 16.33 -25.48
C LYS A 18 31.02 15.07 -25.80
N ALA A 19 30.54 14.36 -24.78
CA ALA A 19 29.71 13.17 -24.97
C ALA A 19 28.39 13.52 -25.67
N ILE A 20 27.76 14.63 -25.31
CA ILE A 20 26.54 15.14 -25.96
C ILE A 20 26.82 15.49 -27.43
N ILE A 21 27.90 16.23 -27.72
CA ILE A 21 28.31 16.57 -29.10
C ILE A 21 28.58 15.32 -29.93
N ALA A 22 29.12 14.27 -29.32
CA ALA A 22 29.35 12.98 -29.97
C ALA A 22 28.07 12.15 -30.23
N GLY A 23 26.89 12.70 -29.92
CA GLY A 23 25.59 12.06 -30.17
C GLY A 23 25.18 11.06 -29.09
N ALA A 24 25.61 11.23 -27.84
CA ALA A 24 25.13 10.41 -26.74
C ALA A 24 23.62 10.56 -26.53
N ASP A 25 22.93 9.44 -26.30
CA ASP A 25 21.52 9.41 -25.97
C ASP A 25 21.28 9.99 -24.56
N LEU A 26 20.52 11.08 -24.47
CA LEU A 26 20.24 11.79 -23.22
C LEU A 26 19.20 11.07 -22.34
N ASN A 27 18.53 10.05 -22.87
CA ASN A 27 17.44 9.34 -22.20
C ASN A 27 17.75 7.83 -22.05
N VAL A 28 19.00 7.43 -22.32
CA VAL A 28 19.47 6.06 -22.13
C VAL A 28 19.28 5.63 -20.68
N LYS A 29 18.92 4.37 -20.46
CA LYS A 29 18.88 3.80 -19.11
C LYS A 29 20.16 3.01 -18.88
N ASP A 30 20.81 3.28 -17.76
CA ASP A 30 22.00 2.54 -17.34
C ASP A 30 21.64 1.11 -16.86
N ARG A 31 22.61 0.35 -16.36
CA ARG A 31 22.38 -1.02 -15.84
C ARG A 31 21.49 -1.07 -14.60
N TYR A 32 21.37 0.03 -13.87
CA TYR A 32 20.47 0.18 -12.73
C TYR A 32 19.10 0.76 -13.12
N GLY A 33 18.93 1.11 -14.40
CA GLY A 33 17.71 1.69 -14.92
C GLY A 33 17.58 3.19 -14.69
N LEU A 34 18.67 3.89 -14.34
CA LEU A 34 18.69 5.32 -14.13
C LEU A 34 18.95 6.03 -15.46
N THR A 35 18.30 7.18 -15.64
CA THR A 35 18.52 8.06 -16.81
C THR A 35 19.60 9.08 -16.49
N PRO A 36 20.28 9.68 -17.50
CA PRO A 36 21.23 10.75 -17.30
C PRO A 36 20.74 11.86 -16.37
N LEU A 37 19.47 12.28 -16.48
CA LEU A 37 18.89 13.27 -15.57
C LEU A 37 18.76 12.75 -14.13
N ILE A 38 18.35 11.51 -13.91
CA ILE A 38 18.32 10.91 -12.57
C ILE A 38 19.72 10.86 -11.98
N GLU A 39 20.72 10.48 -12.77
CA GLU A 39 22.13 10.41 -12.34
C GLU A 39 22.66 11.78 -11.90
N THR A 40 22.24 12.87 -12.55
CA THR A 40 22.61 14.22 -12.08
C THR A 40 22.06 14.54 -10.68
N VAL A 41 20.90 13.98 -10.30
CA VAL A 41 20.35 14.14 -8.95
C VAL A 41 21.18 13.35 -7.95
N VAL A 42 21.49 12.09 -8.27
CA VAL A 42 22.30 11.20 -7.43
C VAL A 42 23.71 11.77 -7.21
N ALA A 43 24.33 12.30 -8.27
CA ALA A 43 25.64 12.96 -8.22
C ALA A 43 25.56 14.42 -7.74
N ASN A 44 24.36 14.96 -7.51
CA ASN A 44 24.10 16.35 -7.12
C ASN A 44 24.72 17.41 -8.06
N LYS A 45 24.75 17.15 -9.38
CA LYS A 45 25.34 18.04 -10.40
C LYS A 45 24.27 18.86 -11.14
N ILE A 46 23.72 19.87 -10.47
CA ILE A 46 22.58 20.66 -11.01
C ILE A 46 22.90 21.39 -12.31
N ASP A 47 24.14 21.86 -12.50
CA ASP A 47 24.52 22.57 -13.72
C ASP A 47 24.60 21.64 -14.93
N ILE A 48 24.97 20.37 -14.71
CA ILE A 48 24.89 19.33 -15.74
C ILE A 48 23.42 19.03 -16.06
N ALA A 49 22.55 18.97 -15.05
CA ALA A 49 21.11 18.79 -15.26
C ALA A 49 20.52 19.92 -16.13
N LYS A 50 20.88 21.19 -15.84
CA LYS A 50 20.49 22.35 -16.67
C LYS A 50 20.96 22.20 -18.12
N MET A 51 22.19 21.73 -18.32
CA MET A 51 22.74 21.49 -19.65
C MET A 51 21.97 20.40 -20.41
N LEU A 52 21.72 19.25 -19.78
CA LEU A 52 20.97 18.14 -20.39
C LEU A 52 19.55 18.58 -20.79
N LEU A 53 18.85 19.29 -19.90
CA LEU A 53 17.51 19.83 -20.19
C LEU A 53 17.53 20.84 -21.34
N LYS A 54 18.57 21.67 -21.44
CA LYS A 54 18.75 22.61 -22.57
C LYS A 54 18.94 21.88 -23.91
N GLN A 55 19.55 20.69 -23.87
CA GLN A 55 19.80 19.85 -25.04
C GLN A 55 18.64 18.89 -25.37
N GLY A 56 17.52 19.00 -24.67
CA GLY A 56 16.30 18.23 -24.98
C GLY A 56 16.17 16.90 -24.25
N ALA A 57 16.88 16.68 -23.14
CA ALA A 57 16.62 15.53 -22.27
C ALA A 57 15.16 15.55 -21.77
N GLU A 58 14.51 14.37 -21.78
CA GLU A 58 13.11 14.23 -21.38
C GLU A 58 12.98 14.35 -19.85
N VAL A 59 12.36 15.43 -19.37
CA VAL A 59 12.28 15.75 -17.93
C VAL A 59 11.55 14.69 -17.10
N ASP A 60 10.57 13.99 -17.70
CA ASP A 60 9.77 12.94 -17.05
C ASP A 60 10.19 11.52 -17.49
N ARG A 61 11.38 11.35 -18.08
CA ARG A 61 11.87 10.02 -18.45
C ARG A 61 12.05 9.14 -17.21
N GLU A 62 11.18 8.16 -17.08
CA GLU A 62 11.19 7.23 -15.93
C GLU A 62 12.36 6.25 -15.97
N GLY A 63 12.84 5.85 -14.79
CA GLY A 63 13.77 4.73 -14.64
C GLY A 63 13.11 3.35 -14.77
N PHE A 64 13.70 2.28 -14.23
CA PHE A 64 13.06 0.95 -14.17
C PHE A 64 11.98 0.83 -13.09
N THR A 65 12.02 1.67 -12.05
CA THR A 65 11.03 1.68 -10.97
C THR A 65 9.79 2.53 -11.30
N GLY A 66 9.73 3.13 -12.49
CA GLY A 66 8.73 4.14 -12.85
C GLY A 66 8.96 5.51 -12.21
N LYS A 67 10.03 5.69 -11.43
CA LYS A 67 10.37 7.00 -10.83
C LYS A 67 10.99 7.93 -11.87
N THR A 68 10.46 9.15 -11.96
CA THR A 68 10.99 10.27 -12.79
C THR A 68 12.13 11.00 -12.08
N PRO A 69 12.94 11.84 -12.78
CA PRO A 69 13.92 12.72 -12.14
C PRO A 69 13.36 13.54 -10.97
N LEU A 70 12.12 14.01 -11.07
CA LEU A 70 11.46 14.75 -9.98
C LEU A 70 11.21 13.88 -8.74
N HIS A 71 10.85 12.60 -8.90
CA HIS A 71 10.75 11.67 -7.75
C HIS A 71 12.08 11.57 -7.01
N TRP A 72 13.19 11.44 -7.75
CA TRP A 72 14.52 11.37 -7.14
C TRP A 72 14.88 12.67 -6.42
N ALA A 73 14.57 13.84 -7.00
CA ALA A 73 14.82 15.12 -6.36
C ALA A 73 14.00 15.29 -5.05
N VAL A 74 12.74 14.86 -5.05
CA VAL A 74 11.86 14.82 -3.87
C VAL A 74 12.40 13.88 -2.80
N ASP A 75 12.84 12.68 -3.19
CA ASP A 75 13.36 11.67 -2.27
C ASP A 75 14.63 12.14 -1.54
N HIS A 76 15.46 12.95 -2.22
CA HIS A 76 16.67 13.56 -1.67
C HIS A 76 16.42 14.93 -1.02
N TYR A 77 15.17 15.38 -0.91
CA TYR A 77 14.79 16.69 -0.38
C TYR A 77 15.58 17.86 -1.01
N ASN A 78 15.82 17.78 -2.33
CA ASN A 78 16.64 18.74 -3.06
C ASN A 78 15.77 19.77 -3.79
N LEU A 79 15.37 20.82 -3.06
CA LEU A 79 14.47 21.87 -3.55
C LEU A 79 14.95 22.51 -4.86
N ALA A 80 16.26 22.68 -5.05
CA ALA A 80 16.82 23.31 -6.24
C ALA A 80 16.59 22.45 -7.51
N PHE A 81 16.76 21.13 -7.40
CA PHE A 81 16.43 20.21 -8.49
C PHE A 81 14.92 20.10 -8.69
N CYS A 82 14.13 20.06 -7.61
CA CYS A 82 12.67 20.07 -7.71
C CYS A 82 12.19 21.28 -8.51
N GLU A 83 12.64 22.49 -8.13
CA GLU A 83 12.26 23.72 -8.82
C GLU A 83 12.74 23.73 -10.28
N LEU A 84 13.97 23.29 -10.56
CA LEU A 84 14.49 23.18 -11.93
C LEU A 84 13.60 22.28 -12.81
N PHE A 85 13.26 21.08 -12.34
CA PHE A 85 12.48 20.13 -13.12
C PHE A 85 11.03 20.60 -13.31
N LEU A 86 10.41 21.16 -12.26
CA LEU A 86 9.07 21.75 -12.34
C LEU A 86 9.01 22.91 -13.34
N GLN A 87 10.02 23.79 -13.35
CA GLN A 87 10.14 24.86 -14.35
C GLN A 87 10.28 24.34 -15.80
N LYS A 88 10.78 23.12 -15.97
CA LYS A 88 10.89 22.44 -17.27
C LYS A 88 9.69 21.55 -17.59
N GLY A 89 8.62 21.62 -16.79
CA GLY A 89 7.35 20.96 -17.07
C GLY A 89 7.24 19.53 -16.55
N ALA A 90 8.07 19.13 -15.58
CA ALA A 90 7.91 17.84 -14.89
C ALA A 90 6.53 17.74 -14.23
N ASP A 91 5.87 16.59 -14.36
CA ASP A 91 4.55 16.35 -13.75
C ASP A 91 4.65 16.17 -12.22
N PRO A 92 4.13 17.12 -11.40
CA PRO A 92 4.13 17.00 -9.94
C PRO A 92 3.11 15.98 -9.42
N ASN A 93 2.27 15.40 -10.29
CA ASN A 93 1.27 14.39 -9.96
C ASN A 93 1.64 12.98 -10.46
N SER A 94 2.85 12.82 -10.98
CA SER A 94 3.38 11.53 -11.42
C SER A 94 3.43 10.51 -10.28
N TYR A 95 3.51 9.24 -10.66
CA TYR A 95 3.60 8.12 -9.74
C TYR A 95 4.54 7.04 -10.27
N ALA A 96 5.17 6.31 -9.36
CA ALA A 96 6.04 5.19 -9.69
C ALA A 96 5.25 3.99 -10.24
N ALA A 97 5.96 2.96 -10.72
CA ALA A 97 5.34 1.79 -11.36
C ALA A 97 4.43 0.97 -10.41
N ASP A 98 4.62 1.07 -9.10
CA ASP A 98 3.79 0.46 -8.05
C ASP A 98 2.59 1.34 -7.65
N GLY A 99 2.35 2.45 -8.37
CA GLY A 99 1.31 3.43 -8.09
C GLY A 99 1.65 4.40 -6.96
N GLN A 100 2.89 4.42 -6.46
CA GLN A 100 3.30 5.36 -5.40
C GLN A 100 3.29 6.82 -5.93
N PRO A 101 2.47 7.72 -5.37
CA PRO A 101 2.42 9.13 -5.79
C PRO A 101 3.69 9.87 -5.39
N LEU A 102 4.20 10.76 -6.26
CA LEU A 102 5.39 11.57 -6.02
C LEU A 102 5.36 12.33 -4.68
N LEU A 103 4.22 12.94 -4.36
CA LEU A 103 4.01 13.76 -3.15
C LEU A 103 4.04 12.97 -1.84
N ILE A 104 3.98 11.63 -1.88
CA ILE A 104 3.81 10.83 -0.67
C ILE A 104 4.95 11.00 0.32
N ASN A 105 6.20 11.08 -0.16
CA ASN A 105 7.37 11.15 0.70
C ASN A 105 7.46 12.52 1.38
N ALA A 106 7.18 13.58 0.64
CA ALA A 106 7.11 14.94 1.19
C ALA A 106 6.05 15.04 2.31
N ILE A 107 4.85 14.48 2.09
CA ILE A 107 3.76 14.45 3.08
C ILE A 107 4.16 13.64 4.32
N LEU A 108 4.67 12.43 4.14
CA LEU A 108 4.98 11.54 5.25
C LEU A 108 6.19 12.02 6.07
N ARG A 109 7.11 12.77 5.45
CA ARG A 109 8.24 13.44 6.11
C ARG A 109 7.90 14.83 6.66
N GLN A 110 6.68 15.33 6.43
CA GLN A 110 6.23 16.65 6.87
C GLN A 110 7.10 17.80 6.35
N GLN A 111 7.57 17.69 5.10
CA GLN A 111 8.43 18.68 4.43
C GLN A 111 7.57 19.77 3.81
N GLN A 112 7.11 20.73 4.62
CA GLN A 112 6.09 21.70 4.22
C GLN A 112 6.52 22.59 3.04
N ASP A 113 7.77 23.03 3.03
CA ASP A 113 8.36 23.82 1.95
C ASP A 113 8.40 23.07 0.61
N LEU A 114 8.74 21.78 0.63
CA LEU A 114 8.69 20.93 -0.57
C LEU A 114 7.24 20.69 -1.02
N ILE A 115 6.32 20.49 -0.07
CA ILE A 115 4.88 20.37 -0.37
C ILE A 115 4.38 21.65 -1.05
N ASP A 116 4.70 22.81 -0.48
CA ASP A 116 4.28 24.12 -0.99
C ASP A 116 4.85 24.36 -2.38
N LEU A 117 6.12 23.99 -2.61
CA LEU A 117 6.75 24.04 -3.93
C LEU A 117 6.02 23.16 -4.95
N LEU A 118 5.74 21.90 -4.62
CA LEU A 118 5.05 20.98 -5.53
C LEU A 118 3.63 21.46 -5.82
N VAL A 119 2.89 21.91 -4.81
CA VAL A 119 1.53 22.46 -4.94
C VAL A 119 1.53 23.72 -5.81
N LYS A 120 2.52 24.61 -5.64
CA LYS A 120 2.68 25.82 -6.48
C LYS A 120 2.73 25.51 -7.97
N TYR A 121 3.31 24.37 -8.36
CA TYR A 121 3.39 23.91 -9.75
C TYR A 121 2.27 22.95 -10.15
N GLY A 122 1.19 22.84 -9.36
CA GLY A 122 0.00 22.03 -9.69
C GLY A 122 -0.02 20.64 -9.05
N GLY A 123 0.84 20.38 -8.08
CA GLY A 123 0.82 19.16 -7.27
C GLY A 123 -0.47 19.03 -6.46
N ASN A 124 -1.14 17.89 -6.57
CA ASN A 124 -2.41 17.62 -5.93
C ASN A 124 -2.25 16.61 -4.79
N LEU A 125 -2.45 17.09 -3.56
CA LEU A 125 -2.34 16.29 -2.34
C LEU A 125 -3.42 15.20 -2.23
N TYR A 126 -4.48 15.28 -3.01
CA TYR A 126 -5.62 14.40 -2.90
C TYR A 126 -5.25 12.93 -3.18
N PHE A 127 -4.57 12.67 -4.31
CA PHE A 127 -4.16 11.31 -4.70
C PHE A 127 -3.21 10.70 -3.66
N ALA A 128 -2.20 11.48 -3.23
CA ALA A 128 -1.26 11.05 -2.20
C ALA A 128 -1.92 10.75 -0.85
N ASN A 129 -2.84 11.60 -0.38
CA ASN A 129 -3.57 11.37 0.87
C ASN A 129 -4.51 10.16 0.79
N ASN A 130 -5.12 9.90 -0.38
CA ASN A 130 -5.92 8.71 -0.59
C ASN A 130 -5.04 7.46 -0.56
N TYR A 131 -3.91 7.46 -1.27
CA TYR A 131 -2.94 6.37 -1.24
C TYR A 131 -2.51 6.05 0.18
N ILE A 132 -2.09 7.08 0.96
CA ILE A 132 -1.64 6.91 2.35
C ILE A 132 -2.75 6.30 3.19
N THR A 133 -3.98 6.82 3.10
CA THR A 133 -5.10 6.31 3.92
C THR A 133 -5.46 4.89 3.54
N THR A 134 -5.54 4.59 2.24
CA THR A 134 -5.83 3.24 1.73
C THR A 134 -4.80 2.24 2.23
N LYS A 135 -3.50 2.56 2.11
CA LYS A 135 -2.42 1.73 2.66
C LYS A 135 -2.51 1.60 4.19
N GLN A 136 -2.79 2.69 4.90
CA GLN A 136 -2.91 2.65 6.37
C GLN A 136 -4.05 1.72 6.82
N VAL A 137 -5.21 1.80 6.18
CA VAL A 137 -6.34 0.91 6.49
C VAL A 137 -6.00 -0.51 6.08
N SER A 138 -5.49 -0.73 4.87
CA SER A 138 -5.15 -2.06 4.37
C SER A 138 -4.16 -2.78 5.27
N HIS A 139 -3.09 -2.11 5.70
CA HIS A 139 -2.08 -2.69 6.59
C HIS A 139 -2.63 -3.01 7.97
N ARG A 140 -3.45 -2.13 8.57
CA ARG A 140 -4.03 -2.41 9.90
C ARG A 140 -5.06 -3.52 9.88
N PHE A 141 -5.76 -3.68 8.77
CA PHE A 141 -6.65 -4.81 8.56
C PHE A 141 -5.92 -6.02 7.96
N GLU A 142 -4.62 -5.93 7.68
CA GLU A 142 -3.82 -6.96 7.01
C GLU A 142 -4.51 -7.44 5.71
N LEU A 143 -5.12 -6.55 4.94
CA LEU A 143 -5.83 -6.91 3.72
C LEU A 143 -4.86 -7.45 2.66
N LEU A 144 -5.35 -8.38 1.86
CA LEU A 144 -4.62 -9.01 0.77
C LEU A 144 -5.24 -8.71 -0.59
N GLY A 145 -4.40 -8.63 -1.63
CA GLY A 145 -4.80 -8.37 -3.00
C GLY A 145 -4.65 -6.90 -3.41
N LYS A 146 -5.52 -6.43 -4.29
CA LYS A 146 -5.41 -5.09 -4.90
C LYS A 146 -6.67 -4.26 -4.66
N VAL A 147 -6.50 -2.95 -4.80
CA VAL A 147 -7.56 -1.95 -4.79
C VAL A 147 -7.28 -0.91 -5.84
N ASP A 148 -8.33 -0.45 -6.49
CA ASP A 148 -8.21 0.61 -7.48
C ASP A 148 -8.27 1.95 -6.79
N LEU A 149 -7.31 2.81 -7.11
CA LEU A 149 -7.31 4.20 -6.68
C LEU A 149 -7.33 5.14 -7.89
N ALA A 150 -8.12 6.20 -7.78
CA ALA A 150 -8.16 7.26 -8.77
C ALA A 150 -6.94 8.17 -8.64
N ASP A 151 -6.23 8.38 -9.74
CA ASP A 151 -5.29 9.49 -9.86
C ASP A 151 -5.99 10.84 -10.06
N THR A 152 -5.17 11.88 -10.24
CA THR A 152 -5.60 13.26 -10.45
C THR A 152 -6.38 13.47 -11.74
N ASN A 153 -6.25 12.56 -12.71
CA ASN A 153 -6.93 12.56 -14.00
C ASN A 153 -8.13 11.60 -14.03
N ASN A 154 -8.56 11.08 -12.87
CA ASN A 154 -9.63 10.08 -12.73
C ASN A 154 -9.33 8.74 -13.43
N LYS A 155 -8.05 8.44 -13.72
CA LYS A 155 -7.63 7.12 -14.18
C LYS A 155 -7.46 6.22 -12.95
N LEU A 156 -7.98 5.00 -13.05
CA LEU A 156 -7.83 4.00 -12.01
C LEU A 156 -6.45 3.34 -12.10
N ILE A 157 -5.79 3.23 -10.95
CA ILE A 157 -4.50 2.60 -10.75
C ILE A 157 -4.66 1.48 -9.75
N ASP A 158 -4.22 0.30 -10.13
CA ASP A 158 -4.15 -0.87 -9.26
C ASP A 158 -3.05 -0.67 -8.23
N ILE A 159 -3.43 -0.68 -6.94
CA ILE A 159 -2.49 -0.62 -5.84
C ILE A 159 -2.64 -1.89 -5.02
N GLU A 160 -1.52 -2.53 -4.70
CA GLU A 160 -1.49 -3.65 -3.77
C GLU A 160 -1.86 -3.18 -2.37
N TYR A 161 -2.69 -3.95 -1.67
CA TYR A 161 -2.95 -3.71 -0.26
C TYR A 161 -1.70 -3.91 0.58
N GLU A 162 -0.87 -4.85 0.16
CA GLU A 162 0.41 -5.19 0.77
C GLU A 162 1.52 -4.27 0.23
N GLY A 163 2.70 -4.28 0.86
CA GLY A 163 3.76 -3.33 0.48
C GLY A 163 3.63 -2.00 1.22
N PHE A 164 4.65 -1.70 2.02
CA PHE A 164 4.85 -0.38 2.61
C PHE A 164 6.33 -0.12 2.84
N TYR A 165 6.70 1.15 2.79
CA TYR A 165 8.04 1.63 3.04
C TYR A 165 8.35 1.62 4.53
N LEU A 166 9.49 1.04 4.89
CA LEU A 166 9.88 0.85 6.30
C LEU A 166 9.95 2.18 7.07
N GLU A 167 10.52 3.22 6.46
CA GLU A 167 10.61 4.58 7.02
C GLU A 167 9.22 5.09 7.46
N PHE A 168 8.25 4.99 6.57
CA PHE A 168 6.90 5.47 6.82
C PHE A 168 6.12 4.56 7.76
N THR A 169 6.35 3.24 7.72
CA THR A 169 5.75 2.31 8.69
C THR A 169 6.10 2.77 10.11
N ILE A 170 7.38 3.06 10.37
CA ILE A 170 7.84 3.52 11.68
C ILE A 170 7.15 4.84 12.06
N GLY A 171 7.12 5.82 11.17
CA GLY A 171 6.46 7.11 11.42
C GLY A 171 4.97 6.99 11.74
N ILE A 172 4.23 6.17 10.98
CA ILE A 172 2.80 5.96 11.17
C ILE A 172 2.53 5.20 12.47
N LEU A 173 3.32 4.18 12.79
CA LEU A 173 3.18 3.43 14.04
C LEU A 173 3.51 4.31 15.25
N ARG A 174 4.54 5.17 15.14
CA ARG A 174 4.88 6.19 16.14
C ARG A 174 3.70 7.13 16.39
N GLN A 175 3.12 7.71 15.34
CA GLN A 175 1.98 8.61 15.49
C GLN A 175 0.76 7.89 16.09
N SER A 176 0.47 6.68 15.62
CA SER A 176 -0.59 5.83 16.19
C SER A 176 -0.39 5.57 17.68
N LEU A 177 0.86 5.35 18.12
CA LEU A 177 1.17 5.12 19.52
C LEU A 177 1.05 6.39 20.37
N ILE A 178 1.48 7.55 19.84
CA ILE A 178 1.25 8.87 20.47
C ILE A 178 -0.25 9.08 20.70
N ASP A 179 -1.05 8.90 19.65
CA ASP A 179 -2.48 9.14 19.70
C ASP A 179 -3.18 8.14 20.64
N PHE A 180 -2.73 6.89 20.69
CA PHE A 180 -3.24 5.90 21.64
C PHE A 180 -2.95 6.30 23.09
N VAL A 181 -1.70 6.68 23.41
CA VAL A 181 -1.29 7.10 24.76
C VAL A 181 -2.07 8.34 25.22
N ALA A 182 -2.47 9.22 24.30
CA ALA A 182 -3.31 10.38 24.58
C ALA A 182 -4.81 10.04 24.72
N SER A 183 -5.25 8.84 24.33
CA SER A 183 -6.65 8.44 24.31
C SER A 183 -7.15 7.94 25.67
N LEU A 184 -8.48 8.00 25.88
CA LEU A 184 -9.13 7.39 27.05
C LEU A 184 -8.91 5.87 27.13
N ALA A 185 -8.72 5.19 25.99
CA ALA A 185 -8.47 3.74 25.95
C ALA A 185 -7.14 3.33 26.60
N ALA A 186 -6.17 4.26 26.67
CA ALA A 186 -4.88 4.03 27.35
C ALA A 186 -4.95 4.23 28.87
N SER A 187 -6.09 4.64 29.43
CA SER A 187 -6.24 4.88 30.88
C SER A 187 -5.93 3.65 31.75
N GLN A 188 -6.18 2.44 31.26
CA GLN A 188 -5.84 1.17 31.92
C GLN A 188 -4.34 0.80 31.87
N PHE A 189 -3.53 1.58 31.14
CA PHE A 189 -2.08 1.36 30.94
C PHE A 189 -1.25 2.58 31.38
N LYS A 190 -1.77 3.39 32.32
CA LYS A 190 -1.08 4.60 32.82
C LYS A 190 0.32 4.30 33.36
N ASP A 191 0.49 3.17 34.00
CA ASP A 191 1.76 2.65 34.51
C ASP A 191 2.79 2.35 33.40
N LEU A 192 2.33 2.05 32.18
CA LEU A 192 3.20 1.78 31.03
C LEU A 192 3.65 3.07 30.33
N ARG A 193 3.05 4.23 30.65
CA ARG A 193 3.22 5.49 29.90
C ARG A 193 4.68 5.91 29.78
N VAL A 194 5.48 5.78 30.84
CA VAL A 194 6.92 6.14 30.81
C VAL A 194 7.68 5.30 29.78
N TYR A 195 7.41 3.98 29.73
CA TYR A 195 8.02 3.08 28.77
C TYR A 195 7.52 3.33 27.34
N LEU A 196 6.22 3.60 27.16
CA LEU A 196 5.66 3.93 25.85
C LEU A 196 6.22 5.24 25.30
N THR A 197 6.43 6.26 26.14
CA THR A 197 7.12 7.50 25.75
C THR A 197 8.56 7.24 25.30
N LYS A 198 9.29 6.36 26.01
CA LYS A 198 10.62 5.92 25.57
C LYS A 198 10.57 5.23 24.21
N ILE A 199 9.61 4.32 23.99
CA ILE A 199 9.41 3.63 22.69
C ILE A 199 9.09 4.64 21.57
N ILE A 200 8.25 5.65 21.82
CA ILE A 200 7.94 6.70 20.85
C ILE A 200 9.22 7.46 20.43
N ARG A 201 10.10 7.77 21.39
CA ARG A 201 11.41 8.41 21.10
C ARG A 201 12.30 7.49 20.26
N ILE A 202 12.36 6.19 20.58
CA ILE A 202 13.15 5.22 19.81
C ILE A 202 12.62 5.05 18.38
N LEU A 203 11.30 5.01 18.19
CA LEU A 203 10.70 5.00 16.85
C LEU A 203 11.08 6.27 16.06
N ASN A 204 11.15 7.44 16.72
CA ASN A 204 11.60 8.66 16.05
C ASN A 204 13.06 8.57 15.59
N LYS A 205 13.95 8.05 16.44
CA LYS A 205 15.36 7.83 16.09
C LYS A 205 15.52 6.82 14.95
N ALA A 206 14.82 5.69 15.01
CA ALA A 206 14.85 4.69 13.95
C ALA A 206 14.40 5.24 12.60
N ALA A 207 13.40 6.13 12.58
CA ALA A 207 12.98 6.81 11.35
C ALA A 207 14.11 7.71 10.78
N LYS A 208 14.84 8.44 11.64
CA LYS A 208 16.01 9.24 11.22
C LYS A 208 17.14 8.37 10.67
N LEU A 209 17.45 7.26 11.35
CA LEU A 209 18.47 6.32 10.90
C LEU A 209 18.20 5.76 9.49
N ILE A 210 16.93 5.49 9.16
CA ILE A 210 16.58 5.08 7.78
C ILE A 210 16.74 6.25 6.82
N ALA A 211 16.32 7.46 7.22
CA ALA A 211 16.35 8.62 6.35
C ALA A 211 17.76 8.94 5.84
N HIS A 212 18.81 8.66 6.62
CA HIS A 212 20.21 8.81 6.19
C HIS A 212 20.57 7.97 4.95
N LYS A 213 19.84 6.88 4.65
CA LYS A 213 20.06 6.11 3.41
C LYS A 213 19.77 6.92 2.14
N TYR A 214 19.05 8.03 2.28
CA TYR A 214 18.64 8.90 1.19
C TYR A 214 19.28 10.30 1.27
N MET A 215 20.14 10.55 2.27
CA MET A 215 20.89 11.80 2.42
C MET A 215 22.25 11.71 1.71
N ARG A 216 22.84 12.87 1.38
CA ARG A 216 24.15 12.92 0.71
C ARG A 216 25.24 12.36 1.63
N SER A 217 26.27 11.72 1.06
CA SER A 217 27.42 11.21 1.84
C SER A 217 28.12 12.27 2.69
N GLU A 218 28.15 13.52 2.20
CA GLU A 218 28.70 14.69 2.90
C GLU A 218 27.80 15.21 4.04
N GLU A 219 26.50 14.89 3.99
CA GLU A 219 25.50 15.24 5.02
C GLU A 219 25.36 14.13 6.08
N ILE A 220 25.84 12.92 5.79
CA ILE A 220 25.87 11.81 6.74
C ILE A 220 26.96 12.08 7.76
N ASN A 221 26.58 12.66 8.89
CA ASN A 221 27.45 12.75 10.05
C ASN A 221 27.58 11.37 10.71
N LYS A 222 28.59 10.61 10.26
CA LYS A 222 28.88 9.28 10.83
C LYS A 222 29.06 9.37 12.36
N ALA A 223 29.63 10.44 12.89
CA ALA A 223 29.81 10.58 14.34
C ALA A 223 28.45 10.67 15.08
N GLU A 224 27.49 11.43 14.54
CA GLU A 224 26.14 11.53 15.10
C GLU A 224 25.40 10.18 15.06
N ILE A 225 25.50 9.47 13.94
CA ILE A 225 24.90 8.13 13.82
C ILE A 225 25.53 7.18 14.84
N MET A 226 26.85 7.18 14.97
CA MET A 226 27.56 6.31 15.92
C MET A 226 27.17 6.64 17.36
N GLU A 227 26.97 7.92 17.70
CA GLU A 227 26.44 8.34 19.00
C GLU A 227 25.03 7.80 19.24
N GLU A 228 24.11 7.91 18.28
CA GLU A 228 22.76 7.34 18.41
C GLU A 228 22.79 5.82 18.62
N LEU A 229 23.75 5.13 18.01
CA LEU A 229 23.94 3.68 18.14
C LEU A 229 24.55 3.25 19.50
N THR A 230 24.91 4.19 20.38
CA THR A 230 25.33 3.88 21.76
C THR A 230 24.18 3.75 22.74
N GLU A 231 22.94 4.13 22.37
CA GLU A 231 21.81 4.04 23.28
C GLU A 231 21.58 2.60 23.77
N ASP A 232 21.04 2.50 24.98
CA ASP A 232 20.79 1.20 25.58
C ASP A 232 19.70 0.44 24.80
N LEU A 233 18.59 1.10 24.49
CA LEU A 233 17.50 0.58 23.65
C LEU A 233 17.58 1.15 22.23
N ILE A 234 17.72 0.29 21.22
CA ILE A 234 17.81 0.71 19.81
C ILE A 234 16.86 -0.16 18.98
N LEU A 235 16.16 0.48 18.05
CA LEU A 235 15.38 -0.17 17.00
C LEU A 235 16.14 -0.03 15.67
N ILE A 236 16.49 -1.16 15.06
CA ILE A 236 17.39 -1.25 13.92
C ILE A 236 16.59 -1.75 12.71
N PRO A 237 16.13 -0.85 11.84
CA PRO A 237 15.39 -1.21 10.63
C PRO A 237 16.30 -1.71 9.50
N VAL A 238 16.06 -2.94 9.04
CA VAL A 238 16.90 -3.62 8.04
C VAL A 238 16.07 -4.06 6.84
N THR A 239 16.63 -3.86 5.66
CA THR A 239 16.06 -4.33 4.38
C THR A 239 16.98 -5.37 3.76
N TYR A 240 16.47 -6.55 3.41
CA TYR A 240 17.22 -7.64 2.79
C TYR A 240 16.31 -8.43 1.84
N ALA A 241 16.80 -8.84 0.68
CA ALA A 241 16.05 -9.66 -0.29
C ALA A 241 14.60 -9.17 -0.60
N GLY A 242 14.35 -7.86 -0.60
CA GLY A 242 13.01 -7.28 -0.80
C GLY A 242 12.09 -7.30 0.44
N HIS A 243 12.56 -7.84 1.57
CA HIS A 243 11.89 -7.82 2.86
C HIS A 243 12.40 -6.66 3.73
N ALA A 244 11.50 -6.09 4.53
CA ALA A 244 11.85 -5.16 5.59
C ALA A 244 11.52 -5.76 6.96
N ILE A 245 12.51 -5.78 7.84
CA ILE A 245 12.39 -6.25 9.23
C ILE A 245 12.94 -5.19 10.18
N THR A 246 12.77 -5.42 11.47
CA THR A 246 13.43 -4.63 12.50
C THR A 246 14.13 -5.55 13.49
N PHE A 247 15.23 -5.06 14.06
CA PHE A 247 15.84 -5.66 15.25
C PHE A 247 15.66 -4.74 16.45
N VAL A 248 15.50 -5.31 17.63
CA VAL A 248 15.52 -4.57 18.90
C VAL A 248 16.75 -5.02 19.68
N LYS A 249 17.60 -4.05 20.04
CA LYS A 249 18.75 -4.25 20.95
C LYS A 249 18.45 -3.55 22.27
N TYR A 250 18.64 -4.24 23.39
CA TYR A 250 18.54 -3.67 24.75
C TYR A 250 19.52 -4.36 25.70
N GLY A 251 20.55 -3.66 26.17
CA GLY A 251 21.67 -4.29 26.88
C GLY A 251 22.19 -5.52 26.11
N ASN A 252 22.16 -6.69 26.76
CA ASN A 252 22.57 -7.99 26.19
C ASN A 252 21.42 -8.77 25.53
N VAL A 253 20.31 -8.11 25.20
CA VAL A 253 19.15 -8.72 24.54
C VAL A 253 19.08 -8.27 23.09
N PHE A 254 18.84 -9.23 22.19
CA PHE A 254 18.70 -9.00 20.76
C PHE A 254 17.47 -9.75 20.22
N VAL A 255 16.57 -9.01 19.57
CA VAL A 255 15.29 -9.53 19.09
C VAL A 255 15.20 -9.29 17.59
N LYS A 256 14.98 -10.36 16.81
CA LYS A 256 14.60 -10.24 15.39
C LYS A 256 13.09 -10.15 15.29
N CYS A 257 12.58 -9.01 14.82
CA CYS A 257 11.15 -8.79 14.62
C CYS A 257 10.76 -9.15 13.18
N ASP A 258 10.44 -10.42 12.99
CA ASP A 258 10.13 -11.01 11.68
C ASP A 258 8.96 -12.00 11.79
N ARG A 259 7.81 -11.60 11.23
CA ARG A 259 6.55 -12.35 11.21
C ARG A 259 6.33 -13.07 9.87
N GLY A 260 7.27 -12.98 8.92
CA GLY A 260 7.10 -13.45 7.54
C GLY A 260 7.53 -14.88 7.26
N VAL A 261 8.27 -15.53 8.17
CA VAL A 261 9.09 -16.71 7.81
C VAL A 261 8.64 -18.02 8.49
N SER A 262 7.57 -18.04 9.30
CA SER A 262 7.22 -19.25 10.08
C SER A 262 5.71 -19.42 10.32
N HIS A 263 5.21 -20.67 10.24
CA HIS A 263 3.82 -21.05 10.59
C HIS A 263 3.55 -21.17 12.11
N VAL A 264 4.49 -20.75 12.95
CA VAL A 264 4.45 -20.98 14.41
C VAL A 264 3.74 -19.86 15.17
N VAL A 265 2.90 -20.23 16.14
CA VAL A 265 2.35 -19.33 17.17
C VAL A 265 3.49 -19.02 18.14
N ASP A 266 3.93 -17.75 18.24
CA ASP A 266 5.15 -17.25 18.90
C ASP A 266 6.30 -16.92 17.92
N THR A 267 6.04 -16.05 16.93
CA THR A 267 7.04 -15.68 15.92
C THR A 267 8.19 -14.81 16.45
N ILE A 268 7.99 -14.06 17.53
CA ILE A 268 9.00 -13.13 18.04
C ILE A 268 9.73 -13.78 19.20
N VAL A 269 10.98 -14.13 18.96
CA VAL A 269 11.87 -14.75 19.96
C VAL A 269 12.78 -13.68 20.53
N ILE A 270 12.72 -13.51 21.85
CA ILE A 270 13.59 -12.61 22.61
C ILE A 270 14.83 -13.39 23.00
N ASN A 271 16.01 -12.99 22.52
CA ASN A 271 17.24 -13.73 22.74
C ASN A 271 18.22 -12.97 23.63
N LYS A 272 18.94 -13.70 24.48
CA LYS A 272 20.15 -13.22 25.13
C LYS A 272 21.32 -13.42 24.18
N VAL A 273 22.19 -12.44 24.12
CA VAL A 273 23.43 -12.47 23.35
C VAL A 273 24.50 -13.16 24.18
N GLY A 274 25.06 -14.26 23.67
CA GLY A 274 26.12 -15.01 24.33
C GLY A 274 27.49 -14.32 24.24
N ASN A 275 27.71 -13.53 23.18
CA ASN A 275 28.91 -12.71 23.01
C ASN A 275 28.58 -11.20 22.89
N PRO A 276 28.33 -10.48 24.00
CA PRO A 276 27.92 -9.08 23.97
C PRO A 276 28.95 -8.12 23.37
N TYR A 277 30.24 -8.50 23.37
CA TYR A 277 31.32 -7.68 22.83
C TYR A 277 31.21 -7.45 21.31
N LEU A 278 30.43 -8.26 20.60
CA LEU A 278 30.14 -8.09 19.17
C LEU A 278 29.02 -7.09 18.89
N LEU A 279 28.18 -6.74 19.88
CA LEU A 279 27.11 -5.76 19.71
C LEU A 279 27.64 -4.32 19.82
N THR A 280 28.66 -4.00 19.03
CA THR A 280 29.24 -2.65 18.98
C THR A 280 28.41 -1.71 18.10
N PRO A 281 28.55 -0.38 18.26
CA PRO A 281 27.97 0.59 17.33
C PRO A 281 28.38 0.32 15.87
N GLU A 282 29.60 -0.15 15.61
CA GLU A 282 30.08 -0.51 14.27
C GLU A 282 29.30 -1.69 13.69
N PHE A 283 29.03 -2.72 14.48
CA PHE A 283 28.20 -3.85 14.06
C PHE A 283 26.79 -3.38 13.68
N LEU A 284 26.19 -2.51 14.50
CA LEU A 284 24.86 -1.95 14.24
C LEU A 284 24.84 -1.06 12.99
N PHE A 285 25.90 -0.27 12.78
CA PHE A 285 26.08 0.55 11.60
C PHE A 285 26.14 -0.31 10.34
N ASP A 286 26.95 -1.36 10.37
CA ASP A 286 27.08 -2.29 9.25
C ASP A 286 25.75 -3.00 8.95
N LEU A 287 25.04 -3.43 9.98
CA LEU A 287 23.72 -4.04 9.84
C LEU A 287 22.69 -3.08 9.20
N LEU A 288 22.79 -1.77 9.45
CA LEU A 288 21.91 -0.76 8.87
C LEU A 288 22.27 -0.39 7.42
N TYR A 289 23.55 -0.15 7.15
CA TYR A 289 24.00 0.54 5.92
C TYR A 289 24.69 -0.36 4.90
N LYS A 290 25.22 -1.53 5.31
CA LYS A 290 25.78 -2.48 4.34
C LYS A 290 24.69 -3.41 3.79
N PRO A 291 24.76 -3.80 2.51
CA PRO A 291 23.88 -4.82 1.96
C PRO A 291 24.00 -6.12 2.74
N GLN A 292 22.85 -6.67 3.15
CA GLN A 292 22.78 -7.90 3.94
C GLN A 292 22.28 -9.06 3.07
N SER A 293 22.93 -10.22 3.20
CA SER A 293 22.47 -11.44 2.53
C SER A 293 21.31 -12.08 3.31
N ASP A 294 20.42 -12.76 2.61
CA ASP A 294 19.33 -13.53 3.24
C ASP A 294 19.87 -14.57 4.23
N LYS A 295 20.94 -15.28 3.84
CA LYS A 295 21.64 -16.27 4.68
C LYS A 295 22.16 -15.64 5.97
N TYR A 296 22.73 -14.44 5.90
CA TYR A 296 23.27 -13.76 7.06
C TYR A 296 22.17 -13.41 8.08
N ILE A 297 21.09 -12.78 7.61
CA ILE A 297 19.97 -12.33 8.45
C ILE A 297 19.19 -13.50 9.09
N THR A 298 19.08 -14.62 8.37
CA THR A 298 18.26 -15.76 8.82
C THR A 298 19.02 -16.75 9.70
N GLN A 299 20.32 -16.93 9.45
CA GLN A 299 21.15 -17.99 10.06
C GLN A 299 22.42 -17.46 10.73
N GLU A 300 23.30 -16.78 9.99
CA GLU A 300 24.69 -16.53 10.45
C GLU A 300 24.73 -15.57 11.65
N ILE A 301 23.92 -14.51 11.65
CA ILE A 301 23.85 -13.54 12.76
C ILE A 301 23.49 -14.19 14.11
N LYS A 302 22.72 -15.29 14.09
CA LYS A 302 22.35 -16.02 15.31
C LYS A 302 23.54 -16.77 15.90
N GLN A 303 24.38 -17.35 15.02
CA GLN A 303 25.57 -18.10 15.41
C GLN A 303 26.66 -17.14 15.89
N GLU A 304 26.88 -16.04 15.15
CA GLU A 304 27.85 -14.99 15.48
C GLU A 304 27.60 -14.39 16.87
N LEU A 305 26.36 -13.98 17.15
CA LEU A 305 25.97 -13.40 18.43
C LEU A 305 25.70 -14.45 19.53
N GLN A 306 25.77 -15.75 19.21
CA GLN A 306 25.46 -16.87 20.11
C GLN A 306 24.10 -16.69 20.80
N LEU A 307 23.06 -16.44 19.99
CA LEU A 307 21.73 -16.10 20.50
C LEU A 307 21.07 -17.29 21.21
N THR A 308 20.65 -17.07 22.45
CA THR A 308 19.91 -18.07 23.25
C THR A 308 18.51 -17.56 23.60
N PRO A 309 17.44 -18.37 23.42
CA PRO A 309 16.07 -17.90 23.62
C PRO A 309 15.76 -17.68 25.11
N LEU A 310 15.27 -16.48 25.44
CA LEU A 310 14.81 -16.10 26.79
C LEU A 310 13.29 -16.22 26.95
N ALA A 311 12.56 -15.72 25.96
CA ALA A 311 11.12 -15.66 25.97
C ALA A 311 10.58 -15.56 24.54
N THR A 312 9.28 -15.76 24.40
CA THR A 312 8.58 -15.57 23.14
C THR A 312 7.37 -14.67 23.31
N LEU A 313 7.05 -13.89 22.28
CA LEU A 313 5.80 -13.11 22.21
C LEU A 313 4.85 -13.72 21.18
N PRO A 314 3.57 -13.93 21.54
CA PRO A 314 2.60 -14.56 20.67
C PRO A 314 2.07 -13.53 19.68
N THR A 315 2.78 -13.33 18.57
CA THR A 315 2.27 -12.55 17.43
C THR A 315 1.88 -13.50 16.31
N ARG A 316 0.85 -13.15 15.54
CA ARG A 316 0.40 -13.97 14.42
C ARG A 316 1.37 -13.82 13.25
N SER A 317 1.76 -14.92 12.63
CA SER A 317 2.49 -14.87 11.36
C SER A 317 1.68 -14.11 10.30
N GLN A 318 2.36 -13.34 9.47
CA GLN A 318 1.81 -12.80 8.24
C GLN A 318 2.54 -13.52 7.10
N LEU A 319 1.87 -14.49 6.49
CA LEU A 319 2.49 -15.37 5.49
C LEU A 319 2.32 -14.86 4.05
N SER A 320 1.52 -13.82 3.86
CA SER A 320 1.14 -13.28 2.55
C SER A 320 1.32 -11.77 2.52
N GLY A 321 1.95 -11.28 1.45
CA GLY A 321 2.27 -9.88 1.25
C GLY A 321 3.59 -9.41 1.85
N ASN A 322 4.01 -8.20 1.51
CA ASN A 322 5.19 -7.59 2.10
C ASN A 322 4.96 -7.30 3.60
N CYS A 323 5.71 -7.98 4.46
CA CYS A 323 5.51 -8.02 5.91
C CYS A 323 6.10 -6.83 6.67
N SER A 324 6.63 -5.80 5.98
CA SER A 324 7.26 -4.62 6.58
C SER A 324 6.45 -4.03 7.73
N TRP A 325 5.12 -3.91 7.52
CA TRP A 325 4.20 -3.40 8.52
C TRP A 325 4.20 -4.26 9.79
N ALA A 326 3.86 -5.54 9.65
CA ALA A 326 3.75 -6.48 10.77
C ALA A 326 5.08 -6.64 11.52
N ASN A 327 6.19 -6.71 10.79
CA ASN A 327 7.53 -6.82 11.35
C ASN A 327 7.84 -5.61 12.24
N THR A 328 7.66 -4.39 11.71
CA THR A 328 7.87 -3.16 12.47
C THR A 328 6.88 -3.03 13.63
N GLU A 329 5.61 -3.35 13.43
CA GLU A 329 4.57 -3.29 14.46
C GLU A 329 4.90 -4.21 15.65
N SER A 330 5.47 -5.39 15.37
CA SER A 330 5.87 -6.36 16.40
C SER A 330 7.07 -5.93 17.24
N SER A 331 7.84 -4.93 16.78
CA SER A 331 8.92 -4.34 17.57
C SER A 331 8.42 -3.57 18.79
N ILE A 332 7.20 -3.03 18.77
CA ILE A 332 6.63 -2.27 19.88
C ILE A 332 6.39 -3.15 21.12
N PRO A 333 5.67 -4.29 21.04
CA PRO A 333 5.56 -5.20 22.17
C PRO A 333 6.91 -5.83 22.55
N ALA A 334 7.84 -6.02 21.60
CA ALA A 334 9.18 -6.50 21.91
C ALA A 334 9.98 -5.50 22.76
N MET A 335 10.03 -4.22 22.35
CA MET A 335 10.65 -3.14 23.11
C MET A 335 10.00 -2.98 24.49
N LEU A 336 8.67 -3.03 24.57
CA LEU A 336 7.97 -2.94 25.85
C LEU A 336 8.30 -4.12 26.77
N PHE A 337 8.40 -5.34 26.23
CA PHE A 337 8.78 -6.50 27.01
C PHE A 337 10.19 -6.33 27.59
N VAL A 338 11.19 -5.99 26.77
CA VAL A 338 12.58 -5.89 27.23
C VAL A 338 12.77 -4.75 28.24
N LEU A 339 12.02 -3.64 28.12
CA LEU A 339 12.04 -2.55 29.09
C LEU A 339 11.46 -2.92 30.46
N LEU A 340 10.47 -3.81 30.48
CA LEU A 340 9.83 -4.28 31.71
C LEU A 340 10.50 -5.54 32.28
N PHE A 341 11.37 -6.19 31.50
CA PHE A 341 12.01 -7.44 31.87
C PHE A 341 13.24 -7.16 32.75
N ALA A 342 13.14 -7.51 34.03
CA ALA A 342 14.19 -7.27 35.02
C ALA A 342 15.35 -8.29 34.99
N GLY A 343 15.45 -9.14 33.97
CA GLY A 343 16.59 -10.05 33.77
C GLY A 343 16.54 -11.38 34.54
N ASP A 344 15.63 -11.57 35.51
CA ASP A 344 15.53 -12.86 36.24
C ASP A 344 14.76 -13.91 35.43
N THR A 345 15.53 -14.79 34.77
CA THR A 345 15.05 -15.87 33.89
C THR A 345 14.50 -17.08 34.64
N GLY A 346 14.70 -17.17 35.97
CA GLY A 346 14.35 -18.36 36.76
C GLY A 346 12.85 -18.54 36.99
N ASN A 347 12.09 -17.44 37.04
CA ASN A 347 10.66 -17.48 37.39
C ASN A 347 9.76 -17.47 36.14
N LYS A 348 9.50 -18.66 35.57
CA LYS A 348 8.59 -18.84 34.43
C LYS A 348 7.21 -18.21 34.62
N ALA A 349 6.69 -18.19 35.86
CA ALA A 349 5.39 -17.59 36.16
C ALA A 349 5.41 -16.06 36.04
N ALA A 350 6.49 -15.41 36.49
CA ALA A 350 6.69 -13.97 36.34
C ALA A 350 6.81 -13.57 34.85
N VAL A 351 7.59 -14.33 34.06
CA VAL A 351 7.71 -14.15 32.60
C VAL A 351 6.35 -14.30 31.92
N GLY A 352 5.57 -15.31 32.29
CA GLY A 352 4.22 -15.52 31.77
C GLY A 352 3.25 -14.37 32.11
N LYS A 353 3.32 -13.80 33.32
CA LYS A 353 2.52 -12.64 33.73
C LYS A 353 2.91 -11.39 32.92
N LEU A 354 4.21 -11.16 32.73
CA LEU A 354 4.72 -10.06 31.91
C LEU A 354 4.28 -10.20 30.45
N LYS A 355 4.43 -11.39 29.85
CA LYS A 355 3.97 -11.71 28.48
C LYS A 355 2.49 -11.36 28.32
N ARG A 356 1.62 -11.79 29.25
CA ARG A 356 0.18 -11.46 29.20
C ARG A 356 -0.09 -9.96 29.29
N ARG A 357 0.63 -9.23 30.14
CA ARG A 357 0.48 -7.77 30.30
C ARG A 357 0.84 -7.01 29.03
N VAL A 358 2.03 -7.29 28.47
CA VAL A 358 2.51 -6.67 27.21
C VAL A 358 1.54 -6.95 26.07
N MET A 359 1.06 -8.18 25.96
CA MET A 359 0.14 -8.56 24.89
C MET A 359 -1.28 -8.02 25.08
N SER A 360 -1.69 -7.75 26.33
CA SER A 360 -2.94 -7.04 26.61
C SER A 360 -2.88 -5.62 26.07
N PHE A 361 -1.80 -4.89 26.37
CA PHE A 361 -1.53 -3.56 25.80
C PHE A 361 -1.52 -3.59 24.27
N TYR A 362 -0.73 -4.50 23.68
CA TYR A 362 -0.57 -4.57 22.24
C TYR A 362 -1.90 -4.80 21.51
N ARG A 363 -2.74 -5.72 22.00
CA ARG A 363 -4.07 -5.96 21.43
C ARG A 363 -4.99 -4.75 21.58
N ALA A 364 -4.97 -4.09 22.74
CA ALA A 364 -5.78 -2.90 22.99
C ALA A 364 -5.40 -1.75 22.04
N TRP A 365 -4.10 -1.50 21.87
CA TRP A 365 -3.59 -0.49 20.95
C TRP A 365 -3.96 -0.80 19.49
N VAL A 366 -3.73 -2.04 19.03
CA VAL A 366 -4.05 -2.45 17.65
C VAL A 366 -5.54 -2.36 17.37
N GLU A 367 -6.41 -2.85 18.27
CA GLU A 367 -7.86 -2.77 18.06
C GLU A 367 -8.38 -1.34 18.15
N TRP A 368 -7.80 -0.50 19.01
CA TRP A 368 -8.10 0.93 19.06
C TRP A 368 -7.76 1.62 17.72
N ASP A 369 -6.56 1.36 17.17
CA ASP A 369 -6.14 2.01 15.92
C ASP A 369 -6.94 1.50 14.73
N LYS A 370 -7.31 0.21 14.70
CA LYS A 370 -8.27 -0.34 13.72
C LYS A 370 -9.62 0.37 13.79
N ALA A 371 -10.17 0.54 15.00
CA ALA A 371 -11.46 1.20 15.17
C ALA A 371 -11.40 2.66 14.69
N ARG A 372 -10.35 3.39 15.06
CA ARG A 372 -10.13 4.77 14.61
C ARG A 372 -10.01 4.87 13.09
N ARG A 373 -9.15 4.07 12.45
CA ARG A 373 -8.96 4.09 10.98
C ARG A 373 -10.23 3.65 10.24
N PHE A 374 -10.97 2.70 10.81
CA PHE A 374 -12.26 2.29 10.28
C PHE A 374 -13.28 3.43 10.32
N SER A 375 -13.45 4.11 11.46
CA SER A 375 -14.34 5.28 11.56
C SER A 375 -13.94 6.37 10.57
N TYR A 376 -12.65 6.67 10.47
CA TYR A 376 -12.14 7.62 9.49
C TYR A 376 -12.48 7.21 8.05
N CYS A 377 -12.34 5.93 7.70
CA CYS A 377 -12.75 5.42 6.39
C CYS A 377 -14.25 5.61 6.12
N LEU A 378 -15.11 5.43 7.12
CA LEU A 378 -16.55 5.64 6.97
C LEU A 378 -16.90 7.12 6.80
N GLU A 379 -16.28 8.02 7.58
CA GLU A 379 -16.51 9.46 7.49
C GLU A 379 -16.09 10.02 6.13
N ARG A 380 -14.93 9.57 5.64
CA ARG A 380 -14.42 9.96 4.32
C ARG A 380 -15.31 9.53 3.16
N PHE A 381 -16.15 8.52 3.33
CA PHE A 381 -17.07 8.09 2.28
C PHE A 381 -18.07 9.17 1.97
N TYR A 382 -18.63 9.81 2.99
CA TYR A 382 -19.62 10.85 2.80
C TYR A 382 -19.03 12.14 2.22
N ALA A 383 -17.76 12.43 2.52
CA ALA A 383 -17.03 13.59 2.01
C ALA A 383 -16.35 13.39 0.64
N ALA A 384 -16.27 12.16 0.12
CA ALA A 384 -15.53 11.85 -1.11
C ALA A 384 -16.32 12.13 -2.40
N ASN A 385 -15.56 12.40 -3.48
CA ASN A 385 -16.09 12.42 -4.85
C ASN A 385 -16.49 11.01 -5.32
N ALA A 386 -17.19 10.91 -6.45
CA ALA A 386 -17.79 9.65 -6.91
C ALA A 386 -16.77 8.52 -7.11
N LEU A 387 -15.58 8.80 -7.65
CA LEU A 387 -14.57 7.78 -7.94
C LEU A 387 -13.89 7.28 -6.66
N ASN A 388 -13.68 8.15 -5.67
CA ASN A 388 -13.10 7.74 -4.39
C ASN A 388 -14.08 7.02 -3.48
N LYS A 389 -15.38 7.26 -3.66
CA LYS A 389 -16.42 6.42 -3.07
C LYS A 389 -16.29 4.97 -3.56
N ILE A 390 -15.92 4.74 -4.83
CA ILE A 390 -15.68 3.38 -5.35
C ILE A 390 -14.50 2.73 -4.62
N THR A 391 -13.33 3.38 -4.56
CA THR A 391 -12.15 2.88 -3.83
C THR A 391 -12.49 2.53 -2.38
N GLN A 392 -13.23 3.40 -1.69
CA GLN A 392 -13.61 3.16 -0.31
C GLN A 392 -14.60 2.02 -0.16
N VAL A 393 -15.58 1.87 -1.07
CA VAL A 393 -16.48 0.72 -1.07
C VAL A 393 -15.71 -0.58 -1.33
N GLN A 394 -14.73 -0.59 -2.26
CA GLN A 394 -13.86 -1.75 -2.48
C GLN A 394 -13.08 -2.12 -1.21
N LEU A 395 -12.52 -1.12 -0.52
CA LEU A 395 -11.80 -1.30 0.74
C LEU A 395 -12.72 -1.85 1.84
N LEU A 396 -13.92 -1.30 1.99
CA LEU A 396 -14.92 -1.75 2.95
C LEU A 396 -15.41 -3.17 2.64
N CYS A 397 -15.63 -3.52 1.36
CA CYS A 397 -15.93 -4.90 0.93
C CYS A 397 -14.77 -5.84 1.27
N SER A 398 -13.53 -5.42 1.07
CA SER A 398 -12.34 -6.21 1.40
C SER A 398 -12.24 -6.47 2.90
N ILE A 399 -12.48 -5.46 3.73
CA ILE A 399 -12.57 -5.61 5.20
C ILE A 399 -13.70 -6.58 5.56
N LEU A 400 -14.87 -6.41 4.97
CA LEU A 400 -16.06 -7.22 5.23
C LEU A 400 -15.80 -8.71 4.95
N VAL A 401 -15.15 -9.03 3.83
CA VAL A 401 -14.89 -10.41 3.41
C VAL A 401 -13.72 -11.04 4.17
N GLN A 402 -12.61 -10.32 4.30
CA GLN A 402 -11.37 -10.88 4.83
C GLN A 402 -11.28 -10.80 6.36
N ARG A 403 -11.94 -9.82 7.00
CA ARG A 403 -11.67 -9.42 8.39
C ARG A 403 -12.91 -9.27 9.27
N CYS A 404 -14.10 -9.63 8.77
CA CYS A 404 -15.29 -9.77 9.60
C CYS A 404 -15.70 -11.24 9.78
N ASN A 405 -15.88 -11.67 11.02
CA ASN A 405 -16.35 -13.01 11.36
C ASN A 405 -17.69 -12.97 12.11
N TYR A 406 -18.62 -13.81 11.68
CA TYR A 406 -19.97 -13.86 12.25
C TYR A 406 -19.98 -14.27 13.74
N SER A 407 -18.99 -15.06 14.18
CA SER A 407 -18.91 -15.55 15.56
C SER A 407 -18.28 -14.53 16.52
N LYS A 408 -17.84 -13.36 16.03
CA LYS A 408 -17.17 -12.34 16.85
C LYS A 408 -18.01 -11.06 16.89
N PRO A 409 -18.58 -10.69 18.04
CA PRO A 409 -19.50 -9.55 18.15
C PRO A 409 -18.92 -8.23 17.63
N VAL A 410 -17.67 -7.91 17.97
CA VAL A 410 -17.02 -6.66 17.52
C VAL A 410 -16.87 -6.60 16.00
N GLU A 411 -16.52 -7.72 15.38
CA GLU A 411 -16.35 -7.82 13.93
C GLU A 411 -17.72 -7.81 13.21
N LEU A 412 -18.75 -8.43 13.79
CA LEU A 412 -20.11 -8.36 13.27
C LEU A 412 -20.69 -6.95 13.38
N GLN A 413 -20.43 -6.23 14.48
CA GLN A 413 -20.82 -4.81 14.59
C GLN A 413 -20.11 -3.94 13.55
N ARG A 414 -18.84 -4.23 13.24
CA ARG A 414 -18.13 -3.60 12.13
C ARG A 414 -18.82 -3.88 10.80
N ALA A 415 -19.19 -5.14 10.53
CA ALA A 415 -19.93 -5.51 9.33
C ALA A 415 -21.26 -4.74 9.23
N LYS A 416 -22.04 -4.65 10.31
CA LYS A 416 -23.30 -3.88 10.36
C LYS A 416 -23.10 -2.40 10.04
N LYS A 417 -21.96 -1.80 10.38
CA LYS A 417 -21.61 -0.42 9.99
C LYS A 417 -21.18 -0.29 8.52
N ILE A 418 -20.60 -1.34 7.94
CA ILE A 418 -20.20 -1.37 6.53
C ILE A 418 -21.43 -1.49 5.62
N MET A 419 -22.40 -2.32 6.00
CA MET A 419 -23.52 -2.72 5.15
C MET A 419 -24.29 -1.55 4.52
N PRO A 420 -24.69 -0.49 5.24
CA PRO A 420 -25.42 0.63 4.66
C PRO A 420 -24.70 1.32 3.49
N ILE A 421 -23.37 1.29 3.47
CA ILE A 421 -22.56 1.89 2.41
C ILE A 421 -22.46 0.94 1.21
N VAL A 422 -22.13 -0.33 1.48
CA VAL A 422 -21.86 -1.31 0.41
C VAL A 422 -23.14 -1.83 -0.25
N THR A 423 -24.33 -1.60 0.32
CA THR A 423 -25.63 -1.94 -0.29
C THR A 423 -26.30 -0.77 -0.99
N MET A 424 -25.70 0.43 -1.00
CA MET A 424 -26.25 1.57 -1.73
C MET A 424 -26.46 1.22 -3.21
N PRO A 425 -27.60 1.57 -3.84
CA PRO A 425 -27.92 1.17 -5.22
C PRO A 425 -26.82 1.46 -6.24
N LYS A 426 -26.09 2.57 -6.04
CA LYS A 426 -24.98 3.01 -6.88
C LYS A 426 -23.70 2.16 -6.73
N TYR A 427 -23.47 1.52 -5.58
CA TYR A 427 -22.21 0.83 -5.27
C TYR A 427 -22.37 -0.67 -4.96
N GLN A 428 -23.61 -1.16 -4.79
CA GLN A 428 -23.93 -2.55 -4.46
C GLN A 428 -23.36 -3.58 -5.43
N PHE A 429 -23.06 -3.17 -6.67
CA PHE A 429 -22.45 -4.03 -7.67
C PHE A 429 -21.06 -4.55 -7.21
N ILE A 430 -20.31 -3.79 -6.40
CA ILE A 430 -19.03 -4.22 -5.82
C ILE A 430 -19.28 -5.38 -4.87
N LEU A 431 -20.20 -5.20 -3.91
CA LEU A 431 -20.56 -6.25 -2.97
C LEU A 431 -21.05 -7.51 -3.69
N LYS A 432 -21.91 -7.37 -4.71
CA LYS A 432 -22.39 -8.48 -5.54
C LYS A 432 -21.25 -9.23 -6.25
N SER A 433 -20.22 -8.53 -6.72
CA SER A 433 -19.01 -9.17 -7.29
C SER A 433 -18.29 -10.05 -6.26
N TYR A 434 -18.09 -9.54 -5.03
CA TYR A 434 -17.50 -10.31 -3.94
C TYR A 434 -18.37 -11.51 -3.55
N ILE A 435 -19.70 -11.35 -3.49
CA ILE A 435 -20.65 -12.45 -3.22
C ILE A 435 -20.52 -13.53 -4.30
N LYS A 436 -20.51 -13.15 -5.58
CA LYS A 436 -20.30 -14.11 -6.67
C LYS A 436 -18.97 -14.84 -6.52
N MET A 437 -17.87 -14.11 -6.30
CA MET A 437 -16.53 -14.70 -6.22
C MET A 437 -16.35 -15.65 -5.02
N PHE A 438 -16.88 -15.28 -3.84
CA PHE A 438 -16.62 -16.01 -2.61
C PHE A 438 -17.75 -16.94 -2.15
N CYS A 439 -19.01 -16.63 -2.50
CA CYS A 439 -20.18 -17.42 -2.10
C CYS A 439 -20.66 -18.35 -3.22
N HIS A 440 -20.39 -18.06 -4.50
CA HIS A 440 -20.83 -18.85 -5.66
C HIS A 440 -19.64 -19.29 -6.53
N THR A 441 -18.93 -20.34 -6.12
CA THR A 441 -17.76 -20.80 -6.88
C THR A 441 -18.14 -21.54 -8.17
N ARG A 442 -17.37 -21.32 -9.26
CA ARG A 442 -17.46 -22.03 -10.56
C ARG A 442 -17.30 -23.57 -10.47
N LEU A 443 -16.90 -24.13 -9.33
CA LEU A 443 -16.55 -25.55 -9.15
C LEU A 443 -17.28 -26.22 -7.95
N GLY A 444 -18.32 -25.59 -7.39
CA GLY A 444 -19.21 -26.21 -6.38
C GLY A 444 -18.66 -26.33 -4.95
N LYS A 445 -17.47 -25.77 -4.62
CA LYS A 445 -16.89 -25.81 -3.26
C LYS A 445 -16.58 -24.41 -2.72
N ILE A 446 -17.43 -23.93 -1.81
CA ILE A 446 -17.26 -22.65 -1.10
C ILE A 446 -16.12 -22.76 -0.07
N SER A 447 -15.18 -21.82 -0.11
CA SER A 447 -14.05 -21.75 0.85
C SER A 447 -14.52 -21.46 2.28
N LYS A 448 -13.68 -21.73 3.28
CA LYS A 448 -13.99 -21.36 4.69
C LYS A 448 -14.27 -19.86 4.83
N MET A 449 -13.52 -19.03 4.12
CA MET A 449 -13.72 -17.58 4.07
C MET A 449 -15.08 -17.24 3.43
N GLY A 450 -15.43 -17.86 2.31
CA GLY A 450 -16.73 -17.68 1.66
C GLY A 450 -17.92 -18.08 2.53
N LYS A 451 -17.83 -19.21 3.23
CA LYS A 451 -18.86 -19.66 4.20
C LYS A 451 -19.03 -18.65 5.34
N ASN A 452 -17.92 -18.15 5.90
CA ASN A 452 -17.95 -17.12 6.93
C ASN A 452 -18.58 -15.83 6.41
N PHE A 453 -18.17 -15.37 5.23
CA PHE A 453 -18.67 -14.16 4.60
C PHE A 453 -20.18 -14.25 4.35
N ALA A 454 -20.68 -15.36 3.79
CA ALA A 454 -22.11 -15.58 3.60
C ALA A 454 -22.92 -15.51 4.91
N LYS A 455 -22.37 -16.06 6.01
CA LYS A 455 -23.01 -15.95 7.34
C LYS A 455 -23.01 -14.51 7.84
N VAL A 456 -21.90 -13.78 7.73
CA VAL A 456 -21.83 -12.36 8.10
C VAL A 456 -22.90 -11.54 7.38
N LEU A 457 -23.10 -11.77 6.08
CA LEU A 457 -24.11 -11.08 5.28
C LEU A 457 -25.53 -11.38 5.77
N ARG A 458 -25.85 -12.65 6.05
CA ARG A 458 -27.15 -13.05 6.60
C ARG A 458 -27.41 -12.44 7.99
N GLU A 459 -26.41 -12.44 8.87
CA GLU A 459 -26.48 -11.79 10.19
C GLU A 459 -26.62 -10.25 10.11
N CYS A 460 -26.29 -9.66 8.96
CA CYS A 460 -26.55 -8.26 8.67
C CYS A 460 -27.89 -8.02 7.95
N GLY A 461 -28.72 -9.05 7.76
CA GLY A 461 -30.04 -8.96 7.15
C GLY A 461 -30.05 -9.01 5.62
N LEU A 462 -28.96 -9.40 4.97
CA LEU A 462 -28.94 -9.61 3.53
C LEU A 462 -29.46 -11.01 3.19
N ASP A 463 -30.60 -11.07 2.50
CA ASP A 463 -31.10 -12.31 1.93
C ASP A 463 -30.28 -12.66 0.69
N LEU A 464 -29.45 -13.70 0.81
CA LEU A 464 -28.59 -14.19 -0.26
C LEU A 464 -29.34 -15.04 -1.29
N ASP A 465 -30.46 -15.64 -0.89
CA ASP A 465 -31.16 -16.64 -1.69
C ASP A 465 -32.10 -15.95 -2.69
N ASN A 466 -32.62 -14.77 -2.32
CA ASN A 466 -33.37 -13.87 -3.21
C ASN A 466 -32.53 -12.70 -3.73
N LEU A 467 -31.21 -12.71 -3.50
CA LEU A 467 -30.36 -11.66 -4.02
C LEU A 467 -30.28 -11.79 -5.53
N ASP A 468 -30.87 -10.81 -6.20
CA ASP A 468 -30.70 -10.66 -7.62
C ASP A 468 -29.24 -10.35 -7.94
N LEU A 469 -28.51 -11.40 -8.28
CA LEU A 469 -27.13 -11.37 -8.73
C LEU A 469 -27.02 -10.96 -10.21
N ARG A 470 -28.09 -10.39 -10.84
CA ARG A 470 -28.00 -9.69 -12.13
C ARG A 470 -26.66 -8.96 -12.15
N TYR A 471 -25.83 -9.38 -13.10
CA TYR A 471 -24.41 -9.15 -12.97
C TYR A 471 -24.14 -7.65 -12.85
N PRO A 472 -23.12 -7.26 -12.07
CA PRO A 472 -22.67 -5.87 -11.96
C PRO A 472 -22.66 -5.12 -13.29
N LEU A 473 -22.31 -5.83 -14.38
CA LEU A 473 -22.23 -5.32 -15.73
C LEU A 473 -23.60 -4.93 -16.31
N GLN A 474 -24.63 -5.76 -16.10
CA GLN A 474 -26.01 -5.51 -16.52
C GLN A 474 -26.62 -4.31 -15.78
N LEU A 475 -26.38 -4.21 -14.47
CA LEU A 475 -26.88 -3.07 -13.67
C LEU A 475 -26.19 -1.75 -14.07
N ALA A 476 -24.87 -1.78 -14.25
CA ALA A 476 -24.12 -0.62 -14.73
C ALA A 476 -24.57 -0.20 -16.13
N ALA A 477 -24.86 -1.18 -17.00
CA ALA A 477 -25.39 -0.95 -18.33
C ALA A 477 -26.81 -0.35 -18.33
N ALA A 478 -27.71 -0.83 -17.46
CA ALA A 478 -29.05 -0.28 -17.30
C ALA A 478 -29.04 1.18 -16.81
N ASN A 479 -28.06 1.54 -15.98
CA ASN A 479 -27.92 2.88 -15.42
C ASN A 479 -27.05 3.82 -16.27
N GLY A 480 -26.48 3.36 -17.39
CA GLY A 480 -25.62 4.18 -18.25
C GLY A 480 -24.25 4.49 -17.66
N GLU A 481 -23.80 3.72 -16.65
CA GLU A 481 -22.56 3.99 -15.92
C GLU A 481 -21.33 3.48 -16.69
N LEU A 482 -20.97 4.15 -17.79
CA LEU A 482 -19.88 3.74 -18.67
C LEU A 482 -18.53 3.50 -17.94
N LEU A 483 -18.19 4.37 -16.98
CA LEU A 483 -16.97 4.20 -16.19
C LEU A 483 -17.00 2.93 -15.34
N MET A 484 -18.19 2.56 -14.84
CA MET A 484 -18.36 1.34 -14.08
C MET A 484 -18.18 0.10 -14.97
N ILE A 485 -18.77 0.12 -16.16
CA ILE A 485 -18.64 -0.95 -17.15
C ILE A 485 -17.17 -1.15 -17.55
N LYS A 486 -16.42 -0.05 -17.73
CA LYS A 486 -14.97 -0.10 -17.97
C LYS A 486 -14.24 -0.83 -16.84
N TYR A 487 -14.51 -0.49 -15.58
CA TYR A 487 -13.94 -1.15 -14.41
C TYR A 487 -14.28 -2.65 -14.36
N LEU A 488 -15.56 -2.98 -14.55
CA LEU A 488 -16.06 -4.35 -14.47
C LEU A 488 -15.47 -5.30 -15.52
N LEU A 489 -15.25 -4.81 -16.75
CA LEU A 489 -14.69 -5.63 -17.84
C LEU A 489 -13.16 -5.72 -17.78
N LYS A 490 -12.49 -4.61 -17.48
CA LYS A 490 -11.02 -4.55 -17.51
C LYS A 490 -10.40 -5.21 -16.27
N GLU A 491 -10.89 -4.87 -15.08
CA GLU A 491 -10.23 -5.24 -13.82
C GLU A 491 -10.79 -6.53 -13.24
N LEU A 492 -12.12 -6.70 -13.27
CA LEU A 492 -12.75 -7.93 -12.77
C LEU A 492 -12.83 -9.05 -13.81
N LYS A 493 -12.42 -8.78 -15.06
CA LYS A 493 -12.44 -9.74 -16.18
C LYS A 493 -13.78 -10.46 -16.30
N LEU A 494 -14.89 -9.73 -16.05
CA LEU A 494 -16.22 -10.29 -16.20
C LEU A 494 -16.43 -10.69 -17.66
N ASP A 495 -17.07 -11.83 -17.84
CA ASP A 495 -17.56 -12.24 -19.14
C ASP A 495 -18.58 -11.19 -19.64
N LEU A 496 -18.23 -10.55 -20.76
CA LEU A 496 -19.00 -9.49 -21.39
C LEU A 496 -20.40 -9.96 -21.82
N ASN A 497 -20.50 -11.23 -22.21
CA ASN A 497 -21.69 -11.81 -22.82
C ASN A 497 -22.51 -12.66 -21.83
N ILE A 498 -22.24 -12.49 -20.55
CA ILE A 498 -22.92 -13.23 -19.50
C ILE A 498 -24.42 -12.90 -19.49
N GLN A 499 -25.26 -13.93 -19.39
CA GLN A 499 -26.73 -13.79 -19.36
C GLN A 499 -27.26 -13.92 -17.93
N ASP A 500 -28.20 -13.06 -17.55
CA ASP A 500 -28.91 -13.16 -16.27
C ASP A 500 -29.96 -14.29 -16.25
N VAL A 501 -30.72 -14.39 -15.16
CA VAL A 501 -31.75 -15.43 -14.97
C VAL A 501 -32.87 -15.40 -16.02
N ASN A 502 -33.06 -14.27 -16.70
CA ASN A 502 -34.04 -14.08 -17.77
C ASN A 502 -33.39 -14.22 -19.16
N GLY A 503 -32.08 -14.50 -19.24
CA GLY A 503 -31.32 -14.55 -20.48
C GLY A 503 -30.78 -13.19 -20.94
N ASN A 504 -30.85 -12.13 -20.14
CA ASN A 504 -30.47 -10.78 -20.57
C ASN A 504 -28.96 -10.48 -20.39
N THR A 505 -28.37 -9.85 -21.41
CA THR A 505 -26.97 -9.38 -21.39
C THR A 505 -26.88 -7.90 -21.02
N ALA A 506 -25.67 -7.42 -20.71
CA ALA A 506 -25.44 -6.00 -20.47
C ALA A 506 -25.77 -5.12 -21.69
N LEU A 507 -25.52 -5.64 -22.90
CA LEU A 507 -25.86 -4.94 -24.14
C LEU A 507 -27.38 -4.74 -24.27
N MET A 508 -28.20 -5.74 -23.91
CA MET A 508 -29.67 -5.61 -23.91
C MET A 508 -30.17 -4.56 -22.92
N TYR A 509 -29.59 -4.51 -21.71
CA TYR A 509 -29.96 -3.49 -20.72
C TYR A 509 -29.56 -2.07 -21.16
N ALA A 510 -28.35 -1.89 -21.70
CA ALA A 510 -27.94 -0.59 -22.25
C ALA A 510 -28.86 -0.15 -23.41
N ALA A 511 -29.27 -1.11 -24.25
CA ALA A 511 -30.16 -0.88 -25.38
C ALA A 511 -31.59 -0.51 -24.94
N TRP A 512 -32.15 -1.22 -23.96
CA TRP A 512 -33.48 -0.96 -23.41
C TRP A 512 -33.59 0.41 -22.73
N HIS A 513 -32.50 0.93 -22.17
CA HIS A 513 -32.48 2.20 -21.46
C HIS A 513 -31.87 3.35 -22.28
N GLY A 514 -31.50 3.13 -23.55
CA GLY A 514 -31.07 4.19 -24.46
C GLY A 514 -29.64 4.72 -24.24
N HIS A 515 -28.77 3.98 -23.55
CA HIS A 515 -27.44 4.45 -23.20
C HIS A 515 -26.44 4.25 -24.35
N LEU A 516 -26.53 5.07 -25.40
CA LEU A 516 -25.76 4.92 -26.64
C LEU A 516 -24.24 4.78 -26.42
N GLU A 517 -23.65 5.60 -25.55
CA GLU A 517 -22.20 5.56 -25.28
C GLU A 517 -21.77 4.26 -24.58
N VAL A 518 -22.65 3.67 -23.77
CA VAL A 518 -22.45 2.34 -23.20
C VAL A 518 -22.55 1.26 -24.28
N VAL A 519 -23.57 1.34 -25.13
CA VAL A 519 -23.77 0.39 -26.24
C VAL A 519 -22.55 0.36 -27.15
N LYS A 520 -22.07 1.53 -27.60
CA LYS A 520 -20.86 1.66 -28.41
C LYS A 520 -19.65 1.01 -27.75
N TYR A 521 -19.45 1.29 -26.46
CA TYR A 521 -18.32 0.74 -25.73
C TYR A 521 -18.40 -0.79 -25.57
N LEU A 522 -19.57 -1.34 -25.23
CA LEU A 522 -19.76 -2.78 -25.09
C LEU A 522 -19.51 -3.50 -26.42
N VAL A 523 -20.05 -3.00 -27.54
CA VAL A 523 -19.81 -3.57 -28.88
C VAL A 523 -18.34 -3.50 -29.24
N ALA A 524 -17.66 -2.38 -28.99
CA ALA A 524 -16.22 -2.23 -29.22
C ALA A 524 -15.35 -3.18 -28.38
N LYS A 525 -15.91 -3.79 -27.32
CA LYS A 525 -15.25 -4.82 -26.51
C LYS A 525 -15.63 -6.25 -26.88
N GLY A 526 -16.40 -6.45 -27.96
CA GLY A 526 -16.81 -7.76 -28.46
C GLY A 526 -18.12 -8.26 -27.86
N ALA A 527 -19.04 -7.35 -27.50
CA ALA A 527 -20.36 -7.74 -27.04
C ALA A 527 -21.17 -8.34 -28.20
N ARG A 528 -21.74 -9.51 -27.96
CA ARG A 528 -22.55 -10.25 -28.92
C ARG A 528 -23.98 -9.69 -28.97
N GLY A 529 -24.34 -9.11 -30.12
CA GLY A 529 -25.68 -8.59 -30.38
C GLY A 529 -26.72 -9.66 -30.76
N ASP A 530 -26.27 -10.87 -31.08
CA ASP A 530 -27.08 -12.01 -31.53
C ASP A 530 -27.61 -12.88 -30.38
N ILE A 531 -27.17 -12.63 -29.14
CA ILE A 531 -27.70 -13.32 -27.98
C ILE A 531 -29.16 -12.92 -27.79
N VAL A 532 -30.02 -13.91 -27.59
CA VAL A 532 -31.45 -13.74 -27.29
C VAL A 532 -31.76 -14.16 -25.86
N ASN A 533 -32.71 -13.48 -25.24
CA ASN A 533 -33.21 -13.81 -23.91
C ASN A 533 -34.33 -14.86 -23.94
N GLN A 534 -34.93 -15.20 -22.79
CA GLN A 534 -36.01 -16.19 -22.71
C GLN A 534 -37.30 -15.79 -23.44
N GLN A 535 -37.48 -14.49 -23.74
CA GLN A 535 -38.59 -13.98 -24.55
C GLN A 535 -38.22 -13.86 -26.04
N ASN A 536 -37.08 -14.45 -26.45
CA ASN A 536 -36.53 -14.39 -27.80
C ASN A 536 -36.22 -12.96 -28.29
N GLY A 537 -35.95 -12.04 -27.36
CA GLY A 537 -35.53 -10.67 -27.65
C GLY A 537 -34.01 -10.52 -27.57
N ASP A 538 -33.42 -9.90 -28.60
CA ASP A 538 -32.02 -9.48 -28.64
C ASP A 538 -31.85 -7.99 -28.24
N ALA A 539 -30.62 -7.48 -28.26
CA ALA A 539 -30.35 -6.08 -27.93
C ALA A 539 -31.06 -5.10 -28.89
N LEU A 540 -31.21 -5.46 -30.16
CA LEU A 540 -31.89 -4.63 -31.16
C LEU A 540 -33.40 -4.57 -30.91
N ALA A 541 -34.03 -5.68 -30.54
CA ALA A 541 -35.43 -5.75 -30.15
C ALA A 541 -35.69 -4.88 -28.90
N TYR A 542 -34.79 -4.95 -27.92
CA TYR A 542 -34.85 -4.13 -26.70
C TYR A 542 -34.70 -2.62 -27.00
N ALA A 543 -33.80 -2.23 -27.91
CA ALA A 543 -33.68 -0.83 -28.36
C ALA A 543 -34.95 -0.33 -29.07
N LYS A 544 -35.56 -1.16 -29.93
CA LYS A 544 -36.82 -0.84 -30.63
C LYS A 544 -37.97 -0.68 -29.64
N GLN A 545 -38.09 -1.59 -28.67
CA GLN A 545 -39.14 -1.55 -27.66
C GLN A 545 -39.00 -0.34 -26.73
N GLY A 546 -37.77 0.06 -26.40
CA GLY A 546 -37.48 1.28 -25.64
C GLY A 546 -37.64 2.59 -26.43
N GLY A 547 -37.72 2.54 -27.76
CA GLY A 547 -37.91 3.73 -28.62
C GLY A 547 -36.64 4.53 -28.92
N TYR A 548 -35.44 3.99 -28.67
CA TYR A 548 -34.17 4.71 -28.82
C TYR A 548 -33.59 4.57 -30.23
N GLY A 549 -34.02 5.46 -31.13
CA GLY A 549 -33.70 5.39 -32.55
C GLY A 549 -32.20 5.46 -32.89
N ASP A 550 -31.42 6.22 -32.12
CA ASP A 550 -29.96 6.33 -32.24
C ASP A 550 -29.25 5.01 -31.92
N VAL A 551 -29.68 4.32 -30.87
CA VAL A 551 -29.20 2.97 -30.51
C VAL A 551 -29.61 1.94 -31.55
N VAL A 552 -30.84 2.02 -32.07
CA VAL A 552 -31.33 1.13 -33.14
C VAL A 552 -30.49 1.28 -34.41
N VAL A 553 -30.19 2.52 -34.82
CA VAL A 553 -29.34 2.79 -35.99
C VAL A 553 -27.95 2.24 -35.77
N PHE A 554 -27.35 2.45 -34.59
CA PHE A 554 -26.03 1.93 -34.29
C PHE A 554 -25.99 0.40 -34.33
N LEU A 555 -26.86 -0.29 -33.57
CA LEU A 555 -26.86 -1.75 -33.46
C LEU A 555 -27.14 -2.47 -34.79
N LYS A 556 -27.94 -1.88 -35.69
CA LYS A 556 -28.19 -2.42 -37.04
C LYS A 556 -26.96 -2.39 -37.96
N ASN A 557 -26.08 -1.42 -37.73
CA ASN A 557 -24.90 -1.18 -38.56
C ASN A 557 -23.64 -1.86 -37.99
N CYS A 558 -23.75 -2.58 -36.87
CA CYS A 558 -22.66 -3.33 -36.28
C CYS A 558 -22.59 -4.75 -36.86
N ASP A 559 -21.39 -5.17 -37.26
CA ASP A 559 -21.09 -6.57 -37.56
C ASP A 559 -20.64 -7.28 -36.28
N TYR A 560 -21.28 -8.41 -35.95
CA TYR A 560 -21.02 -9.20 -34.74
C TYR A 560 -20.19 -10.46 -35.01
N SER A 561 -19.59 -10.57 -36.20
CA SER A 561 -18.64 -11.65 -36.54
C SER A 561 -17.28 -11.41 -35.87
N PHE A 562 -17.15 -11.90 -34.63
CA PHE A 562 -15.91 -11.86 -33.85
C PHE A 562 -15.26 -13.24 -33.69
#